data_AF-A0A9C9GJ66-F1
#
_entry.id   AF-A0A9C9GJ66-F1
#
_cell.length_a   1.000
_cell.length_b   1.000
_cell.length_c   1.000
_cell.angle_alpha   90.00
_cell.angle_beta   90.00
_cell.angle_gamma   90.00
#
_symmetry.space_group_name_H-M   'P 1'
#
loop_
_entity.id
_entity.type
_entity.pdbx_description
1 polymer ?
#
loop_
_entity_poly.entity_id
_entity_poly.type
_entity_poly.pdbx_seq_one_letter_code
_entity_poly.pdbx_strand_id
1 'polypeptide(L)'
;MEISNYDNIPGLRSIVDSKENENNKELGQNDFLKLMTTQLSNQDPLEPMDNGEFMGQIAQFGAVDGINNLLASFNDLAANLQSSQALQASNIIGREVLVNHDQGYLPQGGVLQGAVELDSSSSNVAVNIYDATGEVLGRVDLGAQPAGLVQFNWDGT
;
A
#
# COMPACT_ATOMS: atom_id res chain seq x y z
N MET A 1 0.03 8.17 -33.58
CA MET A 1 0.50 7.54 -32.32
C MET A 1 -0.69 6.79 -31.75
N GLU A 2 -0.75 5.50 -32.02
CA GLU A 2 -1.69 4.58 -31.39
C GLU A 2 -1.11 4.14 -30.06
N ILE A 3 -1.94 4.11 -29.02
CA ILE A 3 -1.70 3.30 -27.83
C ILE A 3 -2.98 2.54 -27.55
N SER A 4 -3.00 1.29 -27.97
CA SER A 4 -3.93 0.27 -27.49
C SER A 4 -3.58 -0.05 -26.02
N ASN A 5 -4.58 -0.13 -25.16
CA ASN A 5 -4.71 -1.28 -24.27
C ASN A 5 -6.17 -1.42 -23.81
N TYR A 6 -6.84 -2.29 -24.54
CA TYR A 6 -8.01 -3.06 -24.14
C TYR A 6 -7.65 -3.90 -22.92
N ASP A 7 -8.49 -3.90 -21.86
CA ASP A 7 -8.78 -5.09 -21.04
C ASP A 7 -9.65 -4.72 -19.84
N ASN A 8 -10.85 -4.21 -20.10
CA ASN A 8 -11.92 -4.31 -19.11
C ASN A 8 -13.28 -4.45 -19.80
N ILE A 9 -13.50 -5.61 -20.42
CA ILE A 9 -14.82 -5.99 -20.95
C ILE A 9 -15.61 -6.65 -19.81
N PRO A 10 -16.75 -6.09 -19.38
CA PRO A 10 -17.58 -6.72 -18.35
C PRO A 10 -18.22 -7.98 -18.93
N GLY A 11 -17.76 -9.17 -18.51
CA GLY A 11 -18.33 -10.43 -19.02
C GLY A 11 -17.57 -11.72 -18.72
N LEU A 12 -16.31 -11.68 -18.29
CA LEU A 12 -15.60 -12.90 -17.87
C LEU A 12 -15.83 -13.19 -16.38
N ARG A 13 -16.70 -14.17 -16.11
CA ARG A 13 -16.71 -14.92 -14.85
C ARG A 13 -15.33 -15.57 -14.71
N SER A 14 -14.52 -15.10 -13.77
CA SER A 14 -13.33 -15.82 -13.34
C SER A 14 -13.77 -17.16 -12.74
N ILE A 15 -13.57 -18.22 -13.51
CA ILE A 15 -13.67 -19.64 -13.11
C ILE A 15 -12.39 -20.06 -12.37
N VAL A 16 -11.96 -19.26 -11.39
CA VAL A 16 -10.83 -19.59 -10.52
C VAL A 16 -11.30 -19.50 -9.07
N ASP A 17 -12.27 -20.35 -8.73
CA ASP A 17 -12.44 -20.82 -7.35
C ASP A 17 -12.18 -22.33 -7.34
N SER A 18 -10.97 -22.70 -7.74
CA SER A 18 -10.39 -23.99 -7.38
C SER A 18 -9.99 -23.91 -5.91
N LYS A 19 -10.98 -24.03 -5.02
CA LYS A 19 -10.75 -24.50 -3.65
C LYS A 19 -10.39 -25.98 -3.71
N GLU A 20 -9.20 -26.28 -4.20
CA GLU A 20 -8.69 -27.65 -4.25
C GLU A 20 -7.52 -27.80 -3.28
N ASN A 21 -7.75 -28.63 -2.26
CA ASN A 21 -6.73 -29.36 -1.49
C ASN A 21 -5.93 -28.64 -0.38
N GLU A 22 -6.55 -27.87 0.51
CA GLU A 22 -5.98 -27.69 1.86
C GLU A 22 -6.39 -28.84 2.81
N ASN A 23 -7.63 -29.32 2.73
CA ASN A 23 -8.14 -30.37 3.62
C ASN A 23 -7.48 -31.75 3.43
N ASN A 24 -6.81 -32.02 2.31
CA ASN A 24 -6.24 -33.34 2.01
C ASN A 24 -4.88 -33.58 2.69
N LYS A 25 -4.13 -32.53 3.03
CA LYS A 25 -2.82 -32.64 3.68
C LYS A 25 -2.92 -32.86 5.18
N GLU A 26 -3.87 -32.21 5.84
CA GLU A 26 -4.10 -32.34 7.29
C GLU A 26 -4.64 -33.74 7.65
N LEU A 27 -5.38 -34.38 6.73
CA LEU A 27 -5.78 -35.78 6.82
C LEU A 27 -4.57 -36.73 6.82
N GLY A 28 -3.53 -36.47 6.02
CA GLY A 28 -2.35 -37.32 5.90
C GLY A 28 -1.46 -37.36 7.16
N GLN A 29 -1.32 -36.23 7.88
CA GLN A 29 -0.55 -36.19 9.13
C GLN A 29 -1.27 -36.92 10.28
N ASN A 30 -2.58 -36.74 10.38
CA ASN A 30 -3.40 -37.38 11.41
C ASN A 30 -3.51 -38.90 11.20
N ASP A 31 -3.68 -39.35 9.95
CA ASP A 31 -3.69 -40.77 9.61
C ASP A 31 -2.32 -41.44 9.86
N PHE A 32 -1.23 -40.69 9.68
CA PHE A 32 0.11 -41.16 10.01
C PHE A 32 0.36 -41.28 11.52
N LEU A 33 -0.02 -40.28 12.32
CA LEU A 33 0.07 -40.36 13.79
C LEU A 33 -0.73 -41.54 14.34
N LYS A 34 -1.87 -41.84 13.71
CA LYS A 34 -2.70 -43.01 14.03
C LYS A 34 -2.03 -44.32 13.66
N LEU A 35 -1.41 -44.42 12.49
CA LEU A 35 -0.60 -45.58 12.09
C LEU A 35 0.62 -45.77 13.00
N MET A 36 1.33 -44.69 13.35
CA MET A 36 2.50 -44.74 14.23
C MET A 36 2.11 -45.19 15.65
N THR A 37 1.00 -44.69 16.18
CA THR A 37 0.47 -45.12 17.49
C THR A 37 0.04 -46.58 17.47
N THR A 38 -0.54 -47.03 16.35
CA THR A 38 -0.96 -48.43 16.15
C THR A 38 0.24 -49.38 16.05
N GLN A 39 1.32 -48.96 15.38
CA GLN A 39 2.57 -49.72 15.28
C GLN A 39 3.30 -49.74 16.63
N LEU A 40 3.38 -48.62 17.34
CA LEU A 40 3.99 -48.53 18.68
C LEU A 40 3.28 -49.45 19.69
N SER A 41 1.95 -49.58 19.58
CA SER A 41 1.14 -50.47 20.42
C SER A 41 1.28 -51.96 20.09
N ASN A 42 1.85 -52.32 18.93
CA ASN A 42 1.97 -53.70 18.44
C ASN A 42 3.43 -54.17 18.23
N GLN A 43 4.42 -53.37 18.63
CA GLN A 43 5.82 -53.76 18.53
C GLN A 43 6.20 -54.74 19.65
N ASP A 44 6.98 -55.76 19.29
CA ASP A 44 7.66 -56.61 20.25
C ASP A 44 8.83 -55.81 20.87
N PRO A 45 8.90 -55.65 22.21
CA PRO A 45 9.91 -54.83 22.87
C PRO A 45 11.37 -55.27 22.65
N LEU A 46 11.61 -56.43 22.02
CA LEU A 46 12.95 -56.96 21.75
C LEU A 46 13.53 -56.63 20.37
N GLU A 47 12.74 -56.07 19.43
CA GLU A 47 13.21 -55.67 18.10
C GLU A 47 12.62 -54.31 17.66
N PRO A 48 13.18 -53.18 18.13
CA PRO A 48 12.72 -51.87 17.68
C PRO A 48 13.19 -51.60 16.24
N MET A 49 12.26 -51.60 15.27
CA MET A 49 12.54 -51.03 13.95
C MET A 49 12.70 -49.50 14.04
N ASP A 50 13.68 -48.98 13.31
CA ASP A 50 14.03 -47.55 13.24
C ASP A 50 13.10 -46.81 12.26
N ASN A 51 12.08 -46.14 12.80
CA ASN A 51 11.11 -45.33 12.03
C ASN A 51 11.57 -43.86 11.85
N GLY A 52 12.85 -43.54 12.11
CA GLY A 52 13.35 -42.16 12.18
C GLY A 52 13.35 -41.40 10.85
N GLU A 53 13.60 -42.08 9.73
CA GLU A 53 13.73 -41.43 8.40
C GLU A 53 12.40 -40.83 7.92
N PHE A 54 11.28 -41.52 8.20
CA PHE A 54 9.93 -41.05 7.83
C PHE A 54 9.45 -39.90 8.74
N MET A 55 9.81 -39.94 10.03
CA MET A 55 9.54 -38.84 10.96
C MET A 55 10.26 -37.55 10.53
N GLY A 56 11.49 -37.68 10.00
CA GLY A 56 12.21 -36.56 9.41
C GLY A 56 11.48 -35.94 8.20
N GLN A 57 10.91 -36.78 7.32
CA GLN A 57 10.13 -36.29 6.18
C GLN A 57 8.83 -35.60 6.61
N ILE A 58 8.10 -36.13 7.61
CA ILE A 58 6.90 -35.48 8.17
C ILE A 58 7.24 -34.15 8.83
N ALA A 59 8.32 -34.08 9.60
CA ALA A 59 8.80 -32.84 10.21
C ALA A 59 9.16 -31.79 9.14
N GLN A 60 9.77 -32.22 8.03
CA GLN A 60 10.07 -31.36 6.89
C GLN A 60 8.78 -30.83 6.22
N PHE A 61 7.76 -31.67 6.06
CA PHE A 61 6.45 -31.24 5.54
C PHE A 61 5.75 -30.26 6.49
N GLY A 62 5.74 -30.54 7.80
CA GLY A 62 5.15 -29.64 8.80
C GLY A 62 5.84 -28.27 8.87
N ALA A 63 7.16 -28.24 8.67
CA ALA A 63 7.91 -26.98 8.56
C ALA A 63 7.51 -26.17 7.31
N VAL A 64 7.32 -26.83 6.16
CA VAL A 64 6.89 -26.18 4.92
C VAL A 64 5.47 -25.63 5.04
N ASP A 65 4.54 -26.39 5.62
CA ASP A 65 3.17 -25.91 5.86
C ASP A 65 3.14 -24.77 6.88
N GLY A 66 3.98 -24.82 7.92
CA GLY A 66 4.18 -23.69 8.83
C GLY A 66 4.66 -22.42 8.13
N ILE A 67 5.60 -22.54 7.18
CA ILE A 67 6.08 -21.42 6.36
C ILE A 67 4.95 -20.87 5.46
N ASN A 68 4.15 -21.74 4.85
CA ASN A 68 3.02 -21.31 4.02
C ASN A 68 1.96 -20.55 4.85
N ASN A 69 1.64 -21.01 6.05
CA ASN A 69 0.72 -20.33 6.96
C ASN A 69 1.25 -18.96 7.41
N LEU A 70 2.56 -18.85 7.65
CA LEU A 70 3.21 -17.57 7.93
C LEU A 70 3.12 -16.62 6.74
N LEU A 71 3.36 -17.12 5.53
CA LEU A 71 3.24 -16.32 4.31
C LEU A 71 1.81 -15.80 4.10
N ALA A 72 0.80 -16.65 4.32
CA ALA A 72 -0.61 -16.26 4.25
C ALA A 72 -0.93 -15.15 5.26
N SER A 73 -0.52 -15.33 6.52
CA SER A 73 -0.70 -14.33 7.58
C SER A 73 -0.01 -13.00 7.25
N PHE A 74 1.15 -13.05 6.59
CA PHE A 74 1.88 -11.86 6.16
C PHE A 74 1.17 -11.13 5.02
N ASN A 75 0.61 -11.87 4.06
CA ASN A 75 -0.20 -11.30 2.98
C ASN A 75 -1.47 -10.63 3.52
N ASP A 76 -2.14 -11.26 4.48
CA ASP A 76 -3.31 -10.68 5.15
C ASP A 76 -2.97 -9.40 5.92
N LEU A 77 -1.81 -9.38 6.59
CA LEU A 77 -1.31 -8.17 7.25
C LEU A 77 -1.04 -7.06 6.24
N ALA A 78 -0.36 -7.37 5.13
CA ALA A 78 -0.07 -6.39 4.07
C ALA A 78 -1.36 -5.81 3.47
N ALA A 79 -2.37 -6.64 3.22
CA ALA A 79 -3.68 -6.21 2.73
C ALA A 79 -4.39 -5.27 3.72
N ASN A 80 -4.34 -5.58 5.02
CA ASN A 80 -4.91 -4.72 6.08
C ASN A 80 -4.19 -3.37 6.19
N LEU A 81 -2.86 -3.35 6.06
CA LEU A 81 -2.08 -2.11 6.04
C LEU A 81 -2.44 -1.24 4.81
N GLN A 82 -2.59 -1.85 3.63
CA GLN A 82 -2.99 -1.13 2.42
C GLN A 82 -4.41 -0.53 2.54
N SER A 83 -5.35 -1.29 3.10
CA SER A 83 -6.72 -0.81 3.39
C SER A 83 -6.72 0.38 4.37
N SER A 84 -5.87 0.31 5.41
CA SER A 84 -5.72 1.39 6.39
C SER A 84 -5.16 2.68 5.76
N GLN A 85 -4.32 2.57 4.74
CA GLN A 85 -3.79 3.72 4.00
C GLN A 85 -4.85 4.38 3.13
N ALA A 86 -5.77 3.61 2.54
CA ALA A 86 -6.91 4.15 1.80
C ALA A 86 -7.84 5.00 2.68
N LEU A 87 -8.04 4.63 3.94
CA LEU A 87 -8.89 5.39 4.89
C LEU A 87 -8.28 6.75 5.29
N GLN A 88 -6.99 6.99 5.07
CA GLN A 88 -6.39 8.31 5.30
C GLN A 88 -6.84 9.34 4.24
N ALA A 89 -7.23 8.90 3.05
CA ALA A 89 -7.71 9.79 1.98
C ALA A 89 -9.07 10.43 2.28
N SER A 90 -9.93 9.77 3.07
CA SER A 90 -11.24 10.31 3.46
C SER A 90 -11.13 11.55 4.35
N ASN A 91 -9.98 11.76 5.02
CA ASN A 91 -9.75 12.95 5.83
C ASN A 91 -9.40 14.20 5.03
N ILE A 92 -9.18 14.09 3.70
CA ILE A 92 -8.87 15.23 2.83
C ILE A 92 -10.16 15.90 2.30
N ILE A 93 -11.32 15.25 2.41
CA ILE A 93 -12.60 15.86 2.02
C ILE A 93 -12.84 17.08 2.93
N GLY A 94 -12.91 18.27 2.31
CA GLY A 94 -13.07 19.55 3.02
C GLY A 94 -11.79 20.15 3.57
N ARG A 95 -10.60 19.58 3.28
CA ARG A 95 -9.31 20.21 3.54
C ARG A 95 -8.77 20.86 2.28
N GLU A 96 -8.16 22.03 2.44
CA GLU A 96 -7.40 22.67 1.38
C GLU A 96 -6.02 22.02 1.28
N VAL A 97 -5.57 21.74 0.06
CA VAL A 97 -4.26 21.15 -0.22
C VAL A 97 -3.49 22.09 -1.13
N LEU A 98 -2.20 22.22 -0.86
CA LEU A 98 -1.29 22.94 -1.75
C LEU A 98 -0.87 21.99 -2.86
N VAL A 99 -1.13 22.40 -4.10
CA VAL A 99 -0.68 21.71 -5.30
C VAL A 99 0.41 22.55 -5.95
N ASN A 100 1.43 21.89 -6.49
CA ASN A 100 2.46 22.58 -7.25
C ASN A 100 1.89 22.98 -8.61
N HIS A 101 1.44 24.23 -8.71
CA HIS A 101 0.86 24.81 -9.92
C HIS A 101 1.14 26.32 -9.93
N ASP A 102 1.33 26.88 -11.12
CA ASP A 102 1.63 28.29 -11.36
C ASP A 102 0.36 29.13 -11.64
N GLN A 103 -0.81 28.49 -11.69
CA GLN A 103 -2.10 29.15 -11.86
C GLN A 103 -2.97 28.96 -10.62
N GLY A 104 -3.61 30.04 -10.20
CA GLY A 104 -4.59 30.08 -9.11
C GLY A 104 -5.92 30.65 -9.59
N TYR A 105 -7.02 30.22 -8.96
CA TYR A 105 -8.33 30.79 -9.21
C TYR A 105 -8.65 31.83 -8.13
N LEU A 106 -8.89 33.07 -8.54
CA LEU A 106 -9.38 34.12 -7.65
C LEU A 106 -10.92 34.20 -7.74
N PRO A 107 -11.68 33.79 -6.71
CA PRO A 107 -13.13 34.02 -6.68
C PRO A 107 -13.43 35.52 -6.55
N GLN A 108 -14.55 35.99 -7.14
CA GLN A 108 -14.95 37.40 -7.05
C GLN A 108 -15.12 37.82 -5.58
N GLY A 109 -14.31 38.79 -5.13
CA GLY A 109 -14.31 39.29 -3.75
C GLY A 109 -13.62 38.36 -2.73
N GLY A 110 -12.87 37.35 -3.18
CA GLY A 110 -12.06 36.49 -2.32
C GLY A 110 -10.58 36.81 -2.38
N VAL A 111 -9.79 36.01 -1.66
CA VAL A 111 -8.32 36.07 -1.67
C VAL A 111 -7.77 34.79 -2.30
N LEU A 112 -6.77 34.93 -3.16
CA LEU A 112 -5.95 33.83 -3.63
C LEU A 112 -4.88 33.56 -2.59
N GLN A 113 -4.86 32.34 -2.03
CA GLN A 113 -3.82 31.90 -1.11
C GLN A 113 -2.92 30.91 -1.84
N GLY A 114 -1.61 31.10 -1.71
CA GLY A 114 -0.61 30.24 -2.31
C GLY A 114 0.62 30.13 -1.43
N ALA A 115 1.54 29.27 -1.81
CA ALA A 115 2.87 29.26 -1.20
C ALA A 115 3.94 29.06 -2.26
N VAL A 116 5.10 29.66 -2.00
CA VAL A 116 6.32 29.48 -2.77
C VAL A 116 7.34 28.77 -1.89
N GLU A 117 8.01 27.76 -2.44
CA GLU A 117 9.11 27.09 -1.76
C GLU A 117 10.42 27.76 -2.15
N LEU A 118 11.20 28.19 -1.16
CA LEU A 118 12.54 28.76 -1.37
C LEU A 118 13.62 27.78 -0.97
N ASP A 119 14.53 27.48 -1.89
CA ASP A 119 15.71 26.63 -1.64
C ASP A 119 16.70 27.24 -0.64
N SER A 120 16.71 28.57 -0.52
CA SER A 120 17.63 29.32 0.34
C SER A 120 16.98 30.59 0.88
N SER A 121 17.50 31.12 1.99
CA SER A 121 16.99 32.38 2.53
C SER A 121 17.28 33.53 1.57
N SER A 122 16.23 34.25 1.17
CA SER A 122 16.33 35.40 0.28
C SER A 122 16.00 36.68 1.04
N SER A 123 16.73 37.76 0.78
CA SER A 123 16.50 39.07 1.40
C SER A 123 15.36 39.84 0.75
N ASN A 124 14.96 39.47 -0.47
CA ASN A 124 13.87 40.11 -1.18
C ASN A 124 13.11 39.10 -2.04
N VAL A 125 11.91 38.76 -1.58
CA VAL A 125 10.98 37.87 -2.28
C VAL A 125 9.79 38.70 -2.71
N ALA A 126 9.44 38.61 -4.00
CA ALA A 126 8.26 39.23 -4.55
C ALA A 126 7.55 38.23 -5.47
N VAL A 127 6.23 38.14 -5.34
CA VAL A 127 5.38 37.31 -6.18
C VAL A 127 4.68 38.26 -7.16
N ASN A 128 4.94 38.09 -8.46
CA ASN A 128 4.23 38.81 -9.50
C ASN A 128 3.04 37.96 -9.96
N ILE A 129 1.87 38.58 -10.02
CA ILE A 129 0.65 37.96 -10.51
C ILE A 129 0.41 38.46 -11.92
N TYR A 130 0.26 37.53 -12.85
CA TYR A 130 -0.01 37.80 -14.26
C TYR A 130 -1.43 37.39 -14.62
N ASP A 131 -2.04 38.09 -15.57
CA ASP A 131 -3.29 37.65 -16.18
C ASP A 131 -3.05 36.56 -17.25
N ALA A 132 -4.12 36.08 -17.88
CA ALA A 132 -4.04 35.11 -18.98
C ALA A 132 -3.36 35.66 -20.26
N THR A 133 -3.19 36.98 -20.37
CA THR A 133 -2.55 37.66 -21.50
C THR A 133 -1.07 38.00 -21.25
N GLY A 134 -0.58 37.78 -20.02
CA GLY A 134 0.79 38.05 -19.58
C GLY A 134 1.01 39.46 -19.02
N GLU A 135 -0.05 40.25 -18.83
CA GLU A 135 0.03 41.55 -18.16
C GLU A 135 0.15 41.36 -16.64
N VAL A 136 0.98 42.19 -15.99
CA VAL A 136 1.13 42.17 -14.53
C VAL A 136 -0.11 42.77 -13.90
N LEU A 137 -0.91 41.94 -13.24
CA LEU A 137 -2.07 42.37 -12.46
C LEU A 137 -1.69 42.95 -11.10
N GLY A 138 -0.61 42.44 -10.51
CA GLY A 138 -0.18 42.86 -9.18
C GLY A 138 1.15 42.27 -8.78
N ARG A 139 1.71 42.82 -7.70
CA ARG A 139 2.95 42.35 -7.08
C ARG A 139 2.78 42.33 -5.58
N VAL A 140 3.04 41.17 -4.99
CA VAL A 140 3.07 40.97 -3.55
C VAL A 140 4.53 40.91 -3.10
N ASP A 141 4.98 41.94 -2.41
CA ASP A 141 6.32 41.96 -1.81
C ASP A 141 6.29 41.26 -0.44
N LEU A 142 6.99 40.13 -0.34
CA LEU A 142 7.12 39.31 0.87
C LEU A 142 8.38 39.66 1.68
N GLY A 143 9.29 40.46 1.12
CA GLY A 143 10.50 40.93 1.79
C GLY A 143 11.51 39.81 2.04
N ALA A 144 12.22 39.89 3.18
CA ALA A 144 13.21 38.89 3.55
C ALA A 144 12.53 37.64 4.11
N GLN A 145 12.81 36.48 3.52
CA GLN A 145 12.19 35.21 3.90
C GLN A 145 13.27 34.12 4.07
N PRO A 146 13.11 33.23 5.06
CA PRO A 146 13.99 32.08 5.25
C PRO A 146 13.80 31.05 4.13
N ALA A 147 14.70 30.06 4.06
CA ALA A 147 14.50 28.89 3.22
C ALA A 147 13.28 28.09 3.72
N GLY A 148 12.51 27.52 2.79
CA GLY A 148 11.31 26.74 3.07
C GLY A 148 10.04 27.32 2.45
N LEU A 149 8.89 26.86 2.95
CA LEU A 149 7.59 27.19 2.39
C LEU A 149 7.10 28.55 2.90
N VAL A 150 6.98 29.52 2.00
CA VAL A 150 6.50 30.87 2.29
C VAL A 150 5.11 31.05 1.71
N GLN A 151 4.14 31.31 2.58
CA GLN A 151 2.76 31.56 2.18
C GLN A 151 2.57 33.01 1.75
N PHE A 152 1.73 33.22 0.74
CA PHE A 152 1.31 34.54 0.29
C PHE A 152 -0.19 34.55 0.03
N ASN A 153 -0.78 35.73 0.21
CA ASN A 153 -2.18 35.98 -0.08
C ASN A 153 -2.27 37.18 -1.02
N TRP A 154 -3.15 37.10 -2.02
CA TRP A 154 -3.44 38.18 -2.94
C TRP A 154 -4.94 38.41 -3.02
N ASP A 155 -5.38 39.66 -2.88
CA ASP A 155 -6.79 40.04 -2.78
C ASP A 155 -7.41 40.51 -4.10
N GLY A 156 -6.66 40.40 -5.21
CA GLY A 156 -7.13 40.83 -6.53
C GLY A 156 -6.87 42.30 -6.85
N THR A 157 -6.20 43.04 -5.97
CA THR A 157 -5.81 44.45 -6.18
C THR A 157 -4.31 44.69 -6.15
#